data_AF-A0A3A9Y5M4-F1
#
_entry.id   AF-A0A3A9Y5M4-F1
#
_cell.length_a   1.000
_cell.length_b   1.000
_cell.length_c   1.000
_cell.angle_alpha   90.00
_cell.angle_beta   90.00
_cell.angle_gamma   90.00
#
_symmetry.space_group_name_H-M   'P 1'
#
loop_
_entity.id
_entity.type
_entity.pdbx_description
1 polymer ?
#
loop_
_entity_poly.entity_id
_entity_poly.type
_entity_poly.pdbx_seq_one_letter_code
_entity_poly.pdbx_strand_id
1 'polypeptide(L)'
;MPSLYDDLFEEDGKKSKANDSKSQPIDLDNDRFQETGKESLDEILILSKQFNTKAEPFSKLLTNTRAIDHEIEKGIIDFFLVAKDKYDQGTLAKERDYYNLLQNKFEAVITSMRDLGSIHLETIKQFNRDIDKDYYSIQKTDKQVQSDKEIAIDHINMQRKILADAAASLSILEEALANTEDRLRNYINAGGVNNISRSECEILTQKRIDLTSGKSYHFDYSFFKMNLLDKTAIAMGMYLKETTSQYLNKLNNVFR
;
A
#
# COMPACT_ATOMS: atom_id res chain seq x y z
N MET A 1 -25.98 55.89 -21.76
CA MET A 1 -25.54 54.54 -21.36
C MET A 1 -26.55 54.01 -20.37
N PRO A 2 -27.18 52.84 -20.60
CA PRO A 2 -28.13 52.28 -19.65
C PRO A 2 -27.39 51.75 -18.42
N SER A 3 -27.96 51.99 -17.23
CA SER A 3 -27.49 51.48 -15.94
C SER A 3 -27.83 50.00 -15.80
N LEU A 4 -26.89 49.19 -15.30
CA LEU A 4 -27.02 47.72 -15.14
C LEU A 4 -27.96 47.27 -14.01
N TYR A 5 -28.67 48.19 -13.35
CA TYR A 5 -29.49 47.91 -12.17
C TYR A 5 -31.01 47.99 -12.38
N ASP A 6 -31.47 48.26 -13.61
CA ASP A 6 -32.90 48.39 -13.89
C ASP A 6 -33.60 47.03 -14.13
N ASP A 7 -32.87 45.91 -14.24
CA ASP A 7 -33.43 44.57 -14.52
C ASP A 7 -33.75 43.73 -13.26
N LEU A 8 -33.66 44.28 -12.04
CA LEU A 8 -33.83 43.50 -10.81
C LEU A 8 -35.24 43.56 -10.19
N PHE A 9 -36.20 44.26 -10.82
CA PHE A 9 -37.58 44.35 -10.33
C PHE A 9 -38.61 44.12 -11.45
N GLU A 10 -38.66 42.90 -12.00
CA GLU A 10 -39.92 42.35 -12.52
C GLU A 10 -40.14 40.93 -11.96
N GLU A 11 -41.26 40.79 -11.26
CA GLU A 11 -41.78 39.53 -10.74
C GLU A 11 -42.21 38.62 -11.89
N ASP A 12 -41.71 37.37 -11.91
CA ASP A 12 -42.55 36.25 -12.31
C ASP A 12 -42.14 34.96 -11.58
N GLY A 13 -43.12 34.36 -10.92
CA GLY A 13 -42.93 33.41 -9.84
C GLY A 13 -42.29 32.08 -10.25
N LYS A 14 -41.13 31.78 -9.66
CA LYS A 14 -40.67 30.42 -9.30
C LYS A 14 -39.64 30.52 -8.18
N LYS A 15 -40.05 30.19 -6.95
CA LYS A 15 -39.17 30.09 -5.78
C LYS A 15 -38.09 29.03 -6.02
N SER A 16 -36.89 29.43 -6.42
CA SER A 16 -35.69 28.62 -6.21
C SER A 16 -35.33 28.71 -4.73
N LYS A 17 -35.24 27.55 -4.05
CA LYS A 17 -34.70 27.49 -2.70
C LYS A 17 -33.23 27.88 -2.78
N ALA A 18 -32.90 29.10 -2.35
CA ALA A 18 -31.54 29.48 -2.02
C ALA A 18 -31.05 28.52 -0.93
N ASN A 19 -30.07 27.70 -1.29
CA ASN A 19 -29.36 26.87 -0.33
C ASN A 19 -28.45 27.82 0.44
N ASP A 20 -28.89 28.20 1.63
CA ASP A 20 -28.17 29.04 2.56
C ASP A 20 -27.01 28.20 3.14
N SER A 21 -25.98 27.94 2.33
CA SER A 21 -24.71 27.42 2.84
C SER A 21 -24.04 28.57 3.57
N LYS A 22 -24.34 28.70 4.87
CA LYS A 22 -23.56 29.52 5.78
C LYS A 22 -22.09 29.19 5.55
N SER A 23 -21.35 30.13 4.98
CA SER A 23 -19.91 30.07 4.89
C SER A 23 -19.39 29.90 6.32
N GLN A 24 -18.83 28.73 6.62
CA GLN A 24 -18.14 28.56 7.89
C GLN A 24 -17.01 29.59 7.93
N PRO A 25 -16.86 30.34 9.04
CA PRO A 25 -15.77 31.29 9.17
C PRO A 25 -14.44 30.55 8.98
N ILE A 26 -13.57 31.11 8.14
CA ILE A 26 -12.22 30.58 7.93
C ILE A 26 -11.51 30.68 9.27
N ASP A 27 -11.14 29.54 9.83
CA ASP A 27 -10.33 29.47 11.05
C ASP A 27 -8.89 29.91 10.72
N LEU A 28 -8.58 31.16 11.07
CA LEU A 28 -7.27 31.78 10.86
C LEU A 28 -6.23 31.31 11.89
N ASP A 29 -6.66 30.65 12.98
CA ASP A 29 -5.78 30.06 13.99
C ASP A 29 -5.37 28.62 13.62
N ASN A 30 -5.81 28.13 12.46
CA ASN A 30 -5.38 26.84 11.92
C ASN A 30 -3.87 26.88 11.61
N ASP A 31 -3.12 25.89 12.12
CA ASP A 31 -1.66 25.75 11.96
C ASP A 31 -1.19 25.93 10.49
N ARG A 32 -2.05 25.65 9.50
CA ARG A 32 -1.77 25.87 8.07
C ARG A 32 -1.51 27.34 7.67
N PHE A 33 -1.89 28.31 8.50
CA PHE A 33 -1.72 29.75 8.24
C PHE A 33 -0.60 30.40 9.08
N GLN A 34 0.15 29.64 9.88
CA GLN A 34 1.27 30.17 10.67
C GLN A 34 2.51 30.39 9.79
N GLU A 35 2.98 31.64 9.70
CA GLU A 35 4.11 32.06 8.83
C GLU A 35 5.49 31.50 9.22
N THR A 36 5.60 30.83 10.36
CA THR A 36 6.87 30.35 10.94
C THR A 36 7.13 28.86 10.76
N GLY A 37 6.21 28.11 10.15
CA GLY A 37 6.34 26.68 9.85
C GLY A 37 6.89 26.39 8.45
N LYS A 38 7.34 25.14 8.21
CA LYS A 38 7.61 24.68 6.83
C LYS A 38 6.29 24.63 6.06
N GLU A 39 6.31 25.03 4.79
CA GLU A 39 5.10 24.97 3.97
C GLU A 39 4.61 23.52 3.84
N SER A 40 3.29 23.30 3.90
CA SER A 40 2.71 21.94 3.92
C SER A 40 3.11 21.11 2.70
N LEU A 41 3.28 21.74 1.54
CA LEU A 41 3.73 21.06 0.34
C LEU A 41 5.20 20.62 0.42
N ASP A 42 6.06 21.39 1.09
CA ASP A 42 7.45 20.99 1.33
C ASP A 42 7.54 19.81 2.31
N GLU A 43 6.68 19.79 3.33
CA GLU A 43 6.60 18.67 4.26
C GLU A 43 6.19 17.37 3.55
N ILE A 44 5.21 17.42 2.64
CA ILE A 44 4.81 16.28 1.79
C ILE A 44 5.97 15.81 0.90
N LEU A 45 6.73 16.74 0.32
CA LEU A 45 7.91 16.39 -0.49
C LEU A 45 9.05 15.81 0.37
N ILE A 46 9.19 16.24 1.62
CA ILE A 46 10.13 15.65 2.59
C ILE A 46 9.72 14.21 2.92
N LEU A 47 8.44 13.96 3.22
CA LEU A 47 7.92 12.60 3.45
C LEU A 47 8.12 11.71 2.22
N SER A 48 7.91 12.25 1.03
CA SER A 48 8.17 11.54 -0.24
C SER A 48 9.64 11.15 -0.39
N LYS A 49 10.57 12.05 -0.03
CA LYS A 49 12.01 11.73 -0.01
C LYS A 49 12.33 10.65 1.02
N GLN A 50 11.78 10.75 2.22
CA GLN A 50 11.97 9.74 3.28
C GLN A 50 11.47 8.37 2.83
N PHE A 51 10.30 8.31 2.17
CA PHE A 51 9.79 7.08 1.58
C PHE A 51 10.79 6.51 0.57
N ASN A 52 11.27 7.32 -0.39
CA ASN A 52 12.20 6.87 -1.42
C ASN A 52 13.51 6.33 -0.85
N THR A 53 14.07 6.98 0.18
CA THR A 53 15.27 6.50 0.87
C THR A 53 15.08 5.12 1.50
N LYS A 54 13.90 4.84 2.08
CA LYS A 54 13.57 3.50 2.60
C LYS A 54 13.16 2.51 1.50
N ALA A 55 12.60 2.99 0.40
CA ALA A 55 12.10 2.16 -0.69
C ALA A 55 13.22 1.56 -1.54
N GLU A 56 14.38 2.20 -1.65
CA GLU A 56 15.53 1.67 -2.40
C GLU A 56 16.07 0.33 -1.83
N PRO A 57 16.46 0.22 -0.54
CA PRO A 57 16.89 -1.06 0.03
C PRO A 57 15.74 -2.07 0.05
N PHE A 58 14.50 -1.61 0.22
CA PHE A 58 13.32 -2.48 0.17
C PHE A 58 13.10 -3.07 -1.24
N SER A 59 13.32 -2.30 -2.29
CA SER A 59 13.23 -2.80 -3.67
C SER A 59 14.29 -3.86 -3.94
N LYS A 60 15.51 -3.69 -3.42
CA LYS A 60 16.56 -4.72 -3.47
C LYS A 60 16.15 -5.98 -2.70
N LEU A 61 15.52 -5.83 -1.53
CA LEU A 61 14.96 -6.95 -0.77
C LEU A 61 13.88 -7.70 -1.56
N LEU A 62 12.94 -6.99 -2.19
CA LEU A 62 11.90 -7.60 -3.03
C LEU A 62 12.51 -8.35 -4.22
N THR A 63 13.50 -7.76 -4.90
CA THR A 63 14.21 -8.43 -5.98
C THR A 63 14.92 -9.69 -5.49
N ASN A 64 15.64 -9.65 -4.35
CA ASN A 64 16.31 -10.83 -3.80
C ASN A 64 15.32 -11.91 -3.33
N THR A 65 14.14 -11.48 -2.91
CA THR A 65 13.04 -12.37 -2.51
C THR A 65 12.41 -13.05 -3.73
N ARG A 66 12.23 -12.31 -4.84
CA ARG A 66 11.68 -12.77 -6.12
C ARG A 66 12.67 -13.58 -6.96
N ALA A 67 13.94 -13.17 -6.99
CA ALA A 67 15.01 -13.74 -7.82
C ALA A 67 15.38 -15.18 -7.43
N ILE A 68 14.72 -15.74 -6.41
CA ILE A 68 14.99 -17.11 -5.98
C ILE A 68 13.90 -18.12 -6.35
N ASP A 69 12.56 -17.91 -6.35
CA ASP A 69 11.71 -19.10 -6.61
C ASP A 69 10.28 -19.03 -7.18
N HIS A 70 9.47 -17.96 -7.23
CA HIS A 70 8.01 -18.17 -7.46
C HIS A 70 7.29 -17.19 -8.42
N GLU A 71 7.98 -16.65 -9.44
CA GLU A 71 7.27 -15.99 -10.54
C GLU A 71 6.72 -17.05 -11.50
N ILE A 72 5.41 -17.27 -11.39
CA ILE A 72 4.61 -18.21 -12.14
C ILE A 72 4.80 -17.97 -13.66
N GLU A 73 5.58 -18.82 -14.34
CA GLU A 73 5.37 -19.08 -15.76
C GLU A 73 4.03 -19.81 -15.91
N LYS A 74 2.93 -19.06 -15.89
CA LYS A 74 1.59 -19.55 -16.30
C LYS A 74 1.59 -19.64 -17.82
N GLY A 75 2.32 -20.61 -18.35
CA GLY A 75 2.48 -20.82 -19.78
C GLY A 75 2.54 -22.31 -20.11
N ILE A 76 1.37 -22.91 -20.37
CA ILE A 76 1.08 -24.09 -21.23
C ILE A 76 1.90 -25.40 -21.00
N ILE A 77 2.96 -25.42 -20.20
CA ILE A 77 3.90 -26.54 -20.06
C ILE A 77 3.43 -27.59 -19.02
N ASP A 78 2.50 -27.23 -18.12
CA ASP A 78 2.01 -28.12 -17.05
C ASP A 78 1.16 -29.32 -17.53
N PHE A 79 0.81 -29.40 -18.82
CA PHE A 79 -0.01 -30.50 -19.34
C PHE A 79 0.78 -31.75 -19.79
N PHE A 80 2.11 -31.69 -19.89
CA PHE A 80 2.88 -32.78 -20.53
C PHE A 80 4.02 -33.40 -19.70
N LEU A 81 4.28 -32.93 -18.49
CA LEU A 81 5.26 -33.55 -17.61
C LEU A 81 4.59 -33.87 -16.27
N VAL A 82 4.62 -35.15 -15.88
CA VAL A 82 4.58 -35.53 -14.46
C VAL A 82 5.82 -34.92 -13.84
N ALA A 83 5.75 -33.63 -13.54
CA ALA A 83 6.87 -32.84 -13.09
C ALA A 83 7.20 -33.28 -11.67
N LYS A 84 8.44 -33.76 -11.46
CA LYS A 84 9.07 -33.69 -10.15
C LYS A 84 8.89 -32.25 -9.66
N ASP A 85 8.33 -32.08 -8.46
CA ASP A 85 8.21 -30.76 -7.84
C ASP A 85 9.60 -30.10 -7.86
N LYS A 86 9.73 -29.00 -8.62
CA LYS A 86 11.00 -28.29 -8.85
C LYS A 86 11.60 -27.77 -7.53
N TYR A 87 10.78 -27.65 -6.50
CA TYR A 87 11.14 -27.14 -5.19
C TYR A 87 11.25 -28.23 -4.12
N ASP A 88 11.10 -29.51 -4.47
CA ASP A 88 11.37 -30.63 -3.56
C ASP A 88 12.85 -30.65 -3.19
N GLN A 89 13.12 -30.52 -1.89
CA GLN A 89 14.46 -30.46 -1.35
C GLN A 89 15.04 -31.87 -1.08
N GLY A 90 14.23 -32.92 -1.23
CA GLY A 90 14.61 -34.33 -1.18
C GLY A 90 14.90 -34.89 0.21
N THR A 91 15.00 -34.06 1.26
CA THR A 91 15.13 -34.51 2.65
C THR A 91 14.34 -33.60 3.59
N LEU A 92 13.89 -34.16 4.73
CA LEU A 92 13.17 -33.40 5.76
C LEU A 92 13.99 -32.21 6.29
N ALA A 93 15.30 -32.41 6.48
CA ALA A 93 16.19 -31.36 6.98
C ALA A 93 16.22 -30.16 6.03
N LYS A 94 16.35 -30.39 4.72
CA LYS A 94 16.40 -29.32 3.73
C LYS A 94 15.04 -28.64 3.52
N GLU A 95 13.93 -29.39 3.60
CA GLU A 95 12.59 -28.77 3.58
C GLU A 95 12.37 -27.85 4.79
N ARG A 96 12.87 -28.22 5.98
CA ARG A 96 12.85 -27.34 7.15
C ARG A 96 13.71 -26.09 6.96
N ASP A 97 14.92 -26.25 6.43
CA ASP A 97 15.80 -25.11 6.14
C ASP A 97 15.15 -24.15 5.13
N TYR A 98 14.53 -24.70 4.08
CA TYR A 98 13.80 -23.92 3.09
C TYR A 98 12.58 -23.21 3.69
N TYR A 99 11.79 -23.91 4.52
CA TYR A 99 10.67 -23.31 5.23
C TYR A 99 11.11 -22.13 6.10
N ASN A 100 12.18 -22.29 6.88
CA ASN A 100 12.74 -21.23 7.72
C ASN A 100 13.24 -20.05 6.87
N LEU A 101 13.87 -20.32 5.72
CA LEU A 101 14.29 -19.27 4.78
C LEU A 101 13.10 -18.46 4.27
N LEU A 102 12.01 -19.13 3.88
CA LEU A 102 10.78 -18.47 3.42
C LEU A 102 10.14 -17.64 4.53
N GLN A 103 10.11 -18.13 5.77
CA GLN A 103 9.65 -17.37 6.92
C GLN A 103 10.47 -16.10 7.09
N ASN A 104 11.80 -16.20 7.16
CA ASN A 104 12.69 -15.05 7.32
C ASN A 104 12.50 -14.01 6.21
N LYS A 105 12.29 -14.45 4.96
CA LYS A 105 11.96 -13.55 3.84
C LYS A 105 10.63 -12.84 4.05
N PHE A 106 9.60 -13.56 4.49
CA PHE A 106 8.29 -12.98 4.79
C PHE A 106 8.41 -11.91 5.88
N GLU A 107 9.08 -12.22 6.99
CA GLU A 107 9.30 -11.31 8.11
C GLU A 107 10.03 -10.04 7.68
N ALA A 108 11.09 -10.17 6.89
CA ALA A 108 11.87 -9.04 6.38
C ALA A 108 11.01 -8.12 5.49
N VAL A 109 10.20 -8.71 4.61
CA VAL A 109 9.34 -7.95 3.69
C VAL A 109 8.21 -7.25 4.45
N ILE A 110 7.47 -7.95 5.31
CA ILE A 110 6.31 -7.36 6.02
C ILE A 110 6.73 -6.26 6.99
N THR A 111 7.87 -6.42 7.67
CA THR A 111 8.42 -5.39 8.58
C THR A 111 8.78 -4.12 7.80
N SER A 112 9.49 -4.26 6.68
CA SER A 112 9.86 -3.13 5.84
C SER A 112 8.66 -2.47 5.15
N MET A 113 7.68 -3.28 4.74
CA MET A 113 6.44 -2.81 4.13
C MET A 113 5.59 -2.01 5.12
N ARG A 114 5.53 -2.43 6.39
CA ARG A 114 4.83 -1.68 7.46
C ARG A 114 5.43 -0.29 7.64
N ASP A 115 6.76 -0.22 7.70
CA ASP A 115 7.50 1.04 7.81
C ASP A 115 7.18 2.01 6.67
N LEU A 116 7.21 1.52 5.43
CA LEU A 116 6.85 2.30 4.25
C LEU A 116 5.37 2.69 4.25
N GLY A 117 4.49 1.77 4.65
CA GLY A 117 3.06 2.03 4.78
C GLY A 117 2.76 3.16 5.77
N SER A 118 3.52 3.26 6.88
CA SER A 118 3.33 4.32 7.87
C SER A 118 3.66 5.69 7.28
N ILE A 119 4.77 5.79 6.53
CA ILE A 119 5.15 7.03 5.82
C ILE A 119 4.09 7.39 4.76
N HIS A 120 3.59 6.39 4.04
CA HIS A 120 2.51 6.57 3.07
C HIS A 120 1.23 7.12 3.72
N LEU A 121 0.83 6.56 4.87
CA LEU A 121 -0.31 7.06 5.63
C LEU A 121 -0.13 8.51 6.06
N GLU A 122 1.05 8.86 6.59
CA GLU A 122 1.36 10.22 7.00
C GLU A 122 1.31 11.20 5.81
N THR A 123 1.88 10.80 4.68
CA THR A 123 1.87 11.59 3.43
C THR A 123 0.43 11.87 2.98
N ILE A 124 -0.45 10.88 2.99
CA ILE A 124 -1.85 11.06 2.56
C ILE A 124 -2.67 11.85 3.58
N LYS A 125 -2.43 11.65 4.89
CA LYS A 125 -3.07 12.47 5.92
C LYS A 125 -2.76 13.94 5.69
N GLN A 126 -1.48 14.25 5.50
CA GLN A 126 -1.03 15.61 5.28
C GLN A 126 -1.56 16.18 3.96
N PHE A 127 -1.43 15.43 2.87
CA PHE A 127 -1.96 15.85 1.57
C PHE A 127 -3.47 16.14 1.62
N ASN A 128 -4.26 15.29 2.28
CA ASN A 128 -5.72 15.50 2.37
C ASN A 128 -6.13 16.66 3.27
N ARG A 129 -5.38 16.89 4.36
CA ARG A 129 -5.64 17.96 5.32
C ARG A 129 -5.28 19.33 4.74
N ASP A 130 -4.12 19.42 4.10
CA ASP A 130 -3.48 20.70 3.81
C ASP A 130 -3.55 21.09 2.33
N ILE A 131 -3.68 20.13 1.41
CA ILE A 131 -3.68 20.38 -0.03
C ILE A 131 -5.09 20.27 -0.62
N ASP A 132 -5.57 21.37 -1.19
CA ASP A 132 -6.81 21.43 -1.97
C ASP A 132 -6.65 22.28 -3.24
N LYS A 133 -7.78 22.53 -3.93
CA LYS A 133 -7.81 23.35 -5.15
C LYS A 133 -7.43 24.80 -4.86
N ASP A 134 -7.71 25.28 -3.67
CA ASP A 134 -7.53 26.66 -3.24
C ASP A 134 -6.22 26.84 -2.45
N TYR A 135 -5.42 25.77 -2.30
CA TYR A 135 -4.11 25.84 -1.66
C TYR A 135 -3.21 26.84 -2.38
N TYR A 136 -2.72 27.79 -1.58
CA TYR A 136 -1.85 28.88 -1.96
C TYR A 136 -0.59 28.84 -1.09
N SER A 137 0.56 29.20 -1.67
CA SER A 137 1.83 29.32 -0.98
C SER A 137 2.26 30.78 -0.96
N ILE A 138 2.79 31.24 0.16
CA ILE A 138 3.28 32.62 0.32
C ILE A 138 4.68 32.75 -0.30
N GLN A 139 5.46 31.66 -0.35
CA GLN A 139 6.84 31.66 -0.81
C GLN A 139 6.99 31.25 -2.28
N LYS A 140 5.98 30.62 -2.88
CA LYS A 140 6.05 30.03 -4.23
C LYS A 140 5.05 30.69 -5.19
N THR A 141 5.40 30.72 -6.48
CA THR A 141 4.48 31.13 -7.54
C THR A 141 3.42 30.07 -7.80
N ASP A 142 2.25 30.45 -8.34
CA ASP A 142 1.17 29.52 -8.69
C ASP A 142 1.65 28.36 -9.59
N LYS A 143 2.56 28.64 -10.53
CA LYS A 143 3.17 27.62 -11.40
C LYS A 143 4.00 26.61 -10.61
N GLN A 144 4.78 27.07 -9.64
CA GLN A 144 5.59 26.21 -8.79
C GLN A 144 4.68 25.37 -7.87
N VAL A 145 3.64 25.98 -7.30
CA VAL A 145 2.64 25.27 -6.49
C VAL A 145 1.97 24.16 -7.30
N GLN A 146 1.55 24.45 -8.53
CA GLN A 146 0.93 23.45 -9.40
C GLN A 146 1.90 22.30 -9.74
N SER A 147 3.14 22.63 -10.11
CA SER A 147 4.18 21.64 -10.39
C SER A 147 4.46 20.75 -9.17
N ASP A 148 4.59 21.34 -7.98
CA ASP A 148 4.88 20.61 -6.75
C ASP A 148 3.69 19.71 -6.33
N LYS A 149 2.45 20.15 -6.56
CA LYS A 149 1.24 19.32 -6.37
C LYS A 149 1.24 18.09 -7.28
N GLU A 150 1.59 18.26 -8.56
CA GLU A 150 1.70 17.16 -9.52
C GLU A 150 2.78 16.16 -9.09
N ILE A 151 3.97 16.66 -8.71
CA ILE A 151 5.06 15.82 -8.18
C ILE A 151 4.63 15.05 -6.92
N ALA A 152 3.88 15.69 -6.01
CA ALA A 152 3.37 15.03 -4.82
C ALA A 152 2.38 13.91 -5.15
N ILE A 153 1.47 14.13 -6.10
CA ILE A 153 0.51 13.11 -6.57
C ILE A 153 1.24 11.93 -7.21
N ASP A 154 2.22 12.20 -8.07
CA ASP A 154 3.03 11.17 -8.72
C ASP A 154 3.78 10.31 -7.68
N HIS A 155 4.38 10.96 -6.68
CA HIS A 155 5.01 10.23 -5.57
C HIS A 155 4.01 9.38 -4.79
N ILE A 156 2.83 9.89 -4.44
CA ILE A 156 1.80 9.11 -3.75
C ILE A 156 1.40 7.87 -4.55
N ASN A 157 1.25 8.01 -5.87
CA ASN A 157 0.95 6.89 -6.76
C ASN A 157 2.09 5.88 -6.85
N MET A 158 3.35 6.35 -6.89
CA MET A 158 4.53 5.49 -6.83
C MET A 158 4.60 4.71 -5.52
N GLN A 159 4.33 5.36 -4.38
CA GLN A 159 4.28 4.71 -3.06
C GLN A 159 3.25 3.58 -3.05
N ARG A 160 2.04 3.83 -3.56
CA ARG A 160 0.98 2.81 -3.68
C ARG A 160 1.43 1.61 -4.52
N LYS A 161 2.09 1.86 -5.65
CA LYS A 161 2.61 0.81 -6.52
C LYS A 161 3.64 -0.07 -5.81
N ILE A 162 4.59 0.55 -5.09
CA ILE A 162 5.62 -0.18 -4.34
C ILE A 162 5.00 -1.05 -3.24
N LEU A 163 4.03 -0.51 -2.49
CA LEU A 163 3.31 -1.26 -1.46
C LEU A 163 2.47 -2.40 -2.05
N ALA A 164 1.91 -2.22 -3.24
CA ALA A 164 1.20 -3.27 -3.95
C ALA A 164 2.11 -4.40 -4.43
N ASP A 165 3.27 -4.06 -5.00
CA ASP A 165 4.26 -5.03 -5.43
C ASP A 165 4.80 -5.85 -4.25
N ALA A 166 4.93 -5.22 -3.08
CA ALA A 166 5.25 -5.88 -1.83
C ALA A 166 4.13 -6.84 -1.36
N ALA A 167 2.87 -6.40 -1.37
CA ALA A 167 1.73 -7.24 -1.00
C ALA A 167 1.59 -8.48 -1.89
N ALA A 168 1.88 -8.33 -3.19
CA ALA A 168 1.95 -9.45 -4.12
C ALA A 168 3.09 -10.41 -3.75
N SER A 169 4.27 -9.88 -3.42
CA SER A 169 5.42 -10.70 -3.01
C SER A 169 5.17 -11.46 -1.70
N LEU A 170 4.49 -10.85 -0.72
CA LEU A 170 4.04 -11.53 0.50
C LEU A 170 3.02 -12.64 0.21
N SER A 171 2.11 -12.43 -0.74
CA SER A 171 1.15 -13.48 -1.14
C SER A 171 1.84 -14.68 -1.78
N ILE A 172 2.86 -14.44 -2.60
CA ILE A 172 3.69 -15.49 -3.20
C ILE A 172 4.45 -16.27 -2.11
N LEU A 173 5.03 -15.57 -1.13
CA LEU A 173 5.73 -16.23 -0.01
C LEU A 173 4.79 -17.04 0.88
N GLU A 174 3.58 -16.56 1.12
CA GLU A 174 2.54 -17.29 1.86
C GLU A 174 2.17 -18.59 1.15
N GLU A 175 1.99 -18.57 -0.17
CA GLU A 175 1.74 -19.75 -0.99
C GLU A 175 2.95 -20.71 -0.97
N ALA A 176 4.17 -20.20 -1.10
CA ALA A 176 5.39 -21.00 -1.04
C ALA A 176 5.57 -21.71 0.32
N LEU A 177 5.23 -21.03 1.42
CA LEU A 177 5.23 -21.61 2.77
C LEU A 177 4.20 -22.75 2.86
N ALA A 178 2.97 -22.54 2.37
CA ALA A 178 1.93 -23.57 2.35
C ALA A 178 2.34 -24.80 1.51
N ASN A 179 2.91 -24.58 0.32
CA ASN A 179 3.42 -25.68 -0.53
C ASN A 179 4.55 -26.46 0.15
N THR A 180 5.41 -25.77 0.90
CA THR A 180 6.48 -26.42 1.69
C THR A 180 5.92 -27.23 2.85
N GLU A 181 4.85 -26.78 3.51
CA GLU A 181 4.12 -27.57 4.50
C GLU A 181 3.52 -28.84 3.89
N ASP A 182 2.93 -28.74 2.69
CA ASP A 182 2.39 -29.90 1.98
C ASP A 182 3.48 -30.93 1.67
N ARG A 183 4.68 -30.49 1.27
CA ARG A 183 5.84 -31.39 1.12
C ARG A 183 6.29 -31.98 2.44
N LEU A 184 6.33 -31.19 3.52
CA LEU A 184 6.68 -31.67 4.86
C LEU A 184 5.72 -32.78 5.35
N ARG A 185 4.44 -32.76 4.95
CA ARG A 185 3.47 -33.80 5.30
C ARG A 185 3.84 -35.18 4.74
N ASN A 186 4.59 -35.25 3.64
CA ASN A 186 5.09 -36.53 3.09
C ASN A 186 6.06 -37.24 4.03
N TYR A 187 6.64 -36.53 5.00
CA TYR A 187 7.56 -37.06 5.99
C TYR A 187 6.87 -37.46 7.30
N ILE A 188 5.53 -37.36 7.38
CA ILE A 188 4.79 -37.75 8.59
C ILE A 188 4.83 -39.26 8.75
N ASN A 189 5.33 -39.71 9.91
CA ASN A 189 5.45 -41.13 10.26
C ASN A 189 6.27 -41.96 9.26
N ALA A 190 7.15 -41.33 8.48
CA ALA A 190 8.00 -42.00 7.50
C ALA A 190 9.13 -42.83 8.16
N GLY A 191 9.42 -42.61 9.44
CA GLY A 191 10.45 -43.31 10.20
C GLY A 191 11.88 -42.85 9.90
N GLY A 192 12.83 -43.26 10.74
CA GLY A 192 14.24 -42.88 10.59
C GLY A 192 14.51 -41.37 10.74
N VAL A 193 15.52 -40.87 10.03
CA VAL A 193 15.97 -39.46 10.10
C VAL A 193 15.05 -38.47 9.37
N ASN A 194 14.15 -38.98 8.53
CA ASN A 194 13.21 -38.21 7.72
C ASN A 194 11.79 -38.32 8.29
N ASN A 195 11.66 -38.15 9.60
CA ASN A 195 10.39 -38.30 10.30
C ASN A 195 9.99 -37.01 11.02
N ILE A 196 8.81 -36.49 10.68
CA ILE A 196 8.16 -35.41 11.41
C ILE A 196 6.87 -35.94 12.05
N SER A 197 6.55 -35.49 13.26
CA SER A 197 5.27 -35.86 13.88
C SER A 197 4.13 -35.04 13.26
N ARG A 198 2.91 -35.60 13.25
CA ARG A 198 1.72 -34.85 12.82
C ARG A 198 1.53 -33.56 13.63
N SER A 199 1.72 -33.64 14.95
CA SER A 199 1.63 -32.48 15.85
C SER A 199 2.65 -31.40 15.51
N GLU A 200 3.88 -31.77 15.13
CA GLU A 200 4.88 -30.79 14.73
C GLU A 200 4.52 -30.11 13.40
N CYS A 201 4.00 -30.86 12.44
CA CYS A 201 3.49 -30.29 11.18
C CYS A 201 2.31 -29.32 11.44
N GLU A 202 1.39 -29.67 12.34
CA GLU A 202 0.29 -28.80 12.74
C GLU A 202 0.78 -27.51 13.42
N ILE A 203 1.85 -27.59 14.25
CA ILE A 203 2.49 -26.40 14.84
C ILE A 203 3.10 -25.51 13.75
N LEU A 204 3.75 -26.07 12.73
CA LEU A 204 4.28 -25.29 11.61
C LEU A 204 3.18 -24.54 10.86
N THR A 205 2.07 -25.23 10.55
CA THR A 205 0.91 -24.60 9.91
C THR A 205 0.34 -23.46 10.75
N GLN A 206 0.21 -23.62 12.07
CA GLN A 206 -0.25 -22.51 12.92
C GLN A 206 0.73 -21.35 12.94
N LYS A 207 2.04 -21.61 13.04
CA LYS A 207 3.07 -20.57 12.96
C LYS A 207 3.01 -19.81 11.64
N ARG A 208 2.78 -20.48 10.50
CA ARG A 208 2.57 -19.81 9.21
C ARG A 208 1.33 -18.93 9.25
N ILE A 209 0.19 -19.44 9.72
CA ILE A 209 -1.05 -18.66 9.79
C ILE A 209 -0.85 -17.39 10.62
N ASP A 210 -0.21 -17.51 11.78
CA ASP A 210 0.09 -16.35 12.64
C ASP A 210 1.01 -15.35 11.92
N LEU A 211 2.09 -15.84 11.29
CA LEU A 211 3.05 -15.05 10.52
C LEU A 211 2.39 -14.32 9.34
N THR A 212 1.60 -15.03 8.52
CA THR A 212 1.02 -14.49 7.28
C THR A 212 -0.30 -13.74 7.51
N SER A 213 -0.88 -13.80 8.71
CA SER A 213 -2.08 -13.02 9.03
C SER A 213 -1.87 -11.51 9.11
N GLY A 214 -0.61 -11.06 9.26
CA GLY A 214 -0.27 -9.66 9.50
C GLY A 214 -0.57 -9.15 10.93
N LYS A 215 -1.27 -9.95 11.76
CA LYS A 215 -1.68 -9.55 13.12
C LYS A 215 -0.49 -9.29 14.04
N SER A 216 0.53 -10.15 14.00
CA SER A 216 1.75 -9.99 14.81
C SER A 216 2.53 -8.72 14.48
N TYR A 217 2.29 -8.13 13.31
CA TYR A 217 2.92 -6.90 12.86
C TYR A 217 2.02 -5.67 13.08
N HIS A 218 0.82 -5.83 13.62
CA HIS A 218 -0.20 -4.78 13.67
C HIS A 218 -0.39 -4.10 12.31
N PHE A 219 -0.41 -4.91 11.25
CA PHE A 219 -0.35 -4.44 9.87
C PHE A 219 -1.08 -5.35 8.89
N ASP A 220 -2.19 -4.86 8.34
CA ASP A 220 -2.94 -5.55 7.28
C ASP A 220 -2.38 -5.23 5.89
N TYR A 221 -1.36 -6.00 5.46
CA TYR A 221 -0.77 -5.85 4.13
C TYR A 221 -1.74 -6.20 3.00
N SER A 222 -2.83 -6.94 3.29
CA SER A 222 -3.79 -7.37 2.27
C SER A 222 -4.56 -6.19 1.66
N PHE A 223 -4.68 -5.09 2.41
CA PHE A 223 -5.24 -3.82 1.92
C PHE A 223 -4.56 -3.33 0.64
N PHE A 224 -3.24 -3.55 0.51
CA PHE A 224 -2.47 -3.09 -0.64
C PHE A 224 -2.50 -4.05 -1.83
N LYS A 225 -3.18 -5.20 -1.73
CA LYS A 225 -3.40 -6.08 -2.90
C LYS A 225 -4.26 -5.32 -3.91
N MET A 226 -3.62 -4.83 -4.98
CA MET A 226 -4.30 -4.01 -5.97
C MET A 226 -5.41 -4.77 -6.67
N ASN A 227 -6.63 -4.26 -6.56
CA ASN A 227 -7.73 -4.67 -7.42
C ASN A 227 -7.59 -4.03 -8.81
N LEU A 228 -8.32 -4.55 -9.80
CA LEU A 228 -8.25 -4.06 -11.19
C LEU A 228 -8.52 -2.55 -11.28
N LEU A 229 -9.45 -2.04 -10.46
CA LEU A 229 -9.79 -0.61 -10.38
C LEU A 229 -8.63 0.24 -9.82
N ASP A 230 -7.90 -0.26 -8.84
CA ASP A 230 -6.72 0.44 -8.30
C ASP A 230 -5.60 0.50 -9.34
N LYS A 231 -5.44 -0.56 -10.15
CA LYS A 231 -4.47 -0.58 -11.27
C LYS A 231 -4.83 0.45 -12.33
N THR A 232 -6.11 0.58 -12.65
CA THR A 232 -6.60 1.57 -13.60
C THR A 232 -6.46 3.00 -13.07
N ALA A 233 -6.75 3.26 -11.80
CA ALA A 233 -6.60 4.58 -11.19
C ALA A 233 -5.13 5.04 -11.16
N ILE A 234 -4.19 4.14 -10.80
CA ILE A 234 -2.75 4.42 -10.84
C ILE A 234 -2.28 4.61 -12.30
N ALA A 235 -2.72 3.77 -13.24
CA ALA A 235 -2.33 3.88 -14.64
C ALA A 235 -2.82 5.19 -15.30
N MET A 236 -3.95 5.73 -14.85
CA MET A 236 -4.47 7.01 -15.32
C MET A 236 -3.97 8.22 -14.50
N GLY A 237 -3.06 8.03 -13.53
CA GLY A 237 -2.52 9.10 -12.70
C GLY A 237 -3.55 9.82 -11.83
N MET A 238 -4.74 9.24 -11.63
CA MET A 238 -5.85 9.93 -11.00
C MET A 238 -5.78 9.85 -9.47
N TYR A 239 -5.82 11.02 -8.82
CA TYR A 239 -6.03 11.15 -7.38
C TYR A 239 -7.33 11.91 -7.10
N LEU A 240 -8.43 11.18 -6.90
CA LEU A 240 -9.77 11.76 -6.67
C LEU A 240 -10.05 11.93 -5.17
N LYS A 241 -10.08 13.16 -4.67
CA LYS A 241 -10.18 13.50 -3.23
C LYS A 241 -11.34 12.81 -2.48
N GLU A 242 -12.49 12.60 -3.12
CA GLU A 242 -13.65 11.88 -2.56
C GLU A 242 -13.38 10.38 -2.35
N THR A 243 -12.69 9.74 -3.30
CA THR A 243 -12.17 8.37 -3.12
C THR A 243 -11.03 8.36 -2.10
N THR A 244 -10.34 9.49 -1.91
CA THR A 244 -9.21 9.61 -1.01
C THR A 244 -9.61 9.68 0.46
N SER A 245 -10.71 10.32 0.85
CA SER A 245 -11.19 10.28 2.24
C SER A 245 -11.63 8.86 2.64
N GLN A 246 -12.29 8.14 1.73
CA GLN A 246 -12.63 6.74 1.93
C GLN A 246 -11.38 5.85 1.99
N TYR A 247 -10.41 6.08 1.09
CA TYR A 247 -9.12 5.41 1.09
C TYR A 247 -8.35 5.67 2.37
N LEU A 248 -8.29 6.92 2.85
CA LEU A 248 -7.62 7.30 4.09
C LEU A 248 -8.27 6.63 5.30
N ASN A 249 -9.61 6.59 5.36
CA ASN A 249 -10.31 5.89 6.43
C ASN A 249 -9.98 4.39 6.45
N LYS A 250 -9.89 3.75 5.28
CA LYS A 250 -9.46 2.35 5.18
C LYS A 250 -7.98 2.18 5.53
N LEU A 251 -7.10 3.07 5.06
CA LEU A 251 -5.66 3.05 5.32
C LEU A 251 -5.34 3.24 6.81
N ASN A 252 -6.11 4.07 7.53
CA ASN A 252 -6.00 4.18 8.99
C ASN A 252 -6.28 2.85 9.70
N ASN A 253 -7.12 1.99 9.12
CA ASN A 253 -7.46 0.69 9.71
C ASN A 253 -6.40 -0.39 9.42
N VAL A 254 -5.42 -0.10 8.57
CA VAL A 254 -4.33 -1.03 8.24
C VAL A 254 -3.38 -1.22 9.43
N PHE A 255 -3.20 -0.21 10.29
CA PHE A 255 -2.23 -0.20 11.39
C PHE A 255 -2.84 -0.55 12.75
N ARG A 256 -3.61 -1.63 12.83
CA ARG A 256 -4.31 -2.08 14.05
C ARG A 256 -3.63 -3.29 14.68
#